data_AF-A0A3B9V163-F1
#
_entry.id   AF-A0A3B9V163-F1
#
_cell.length_a   1.000
_cell.length_b   1.000
_cell.length_c   1.000
_cell.angle_alpha   90.00
_cell.angle_beta   90.00
_cell.angle_gamma   90.00
#
_symmetry.space_group_name_H-M   'P 1'
#
loop_
_entity.id
_entity.type
_entity.pdbx_description
1 polymer ?
#
loop_
_entity_poly.entity_id
_entity_poly.type
_entity_poly.pdbx_seq_one_letter_code
_entity_poly.pdbx_strand_id
1 'polypeptide(L)'
;PGLTIVARPAGRPGESGALFSARYGQTTGLCLFDKVFVPWKHVFLCGEWMHVDHLTKSYATHHRHTCIGARAGFGDLLIGAGALMIEANGLSMTGNVNLRDTMVELIKVVEGFYACGVAASVYGTEESAGNTMPEPVYANIGKLLLANQIYDMHRLAHTVSGGLIVTLPLPEDDHNPETGPDLALVLQGRPDVSYERRASVARFIEDITATDAGGWMSVISLHGGGSPEAMKSEIHRRYPIPERRKLVERLIERGVASESSNRSTAQQPGQCCDTGCTKE
;
A
#
# COMPACT_ATOMS: atom_id res chain seq x y z
N PRO A 1 -21.19 28.40 9.06
CA PRO A 1 -21.61 28.66 10.46
C PRO A 1 -22.08 27.36 11.11
N GLY A 2 -21.76 27.12 12.40
CA GLY A 2 -22.16 25.90 13.13
C GLY A 2 -21.30 24.64 12.89
N LEU A 3 -20.26 24.71 12.03
CA LEU A 3 -19.30 23.61 11.84
C LEU A 3 -18.02 23.90 12.62
N THR A 4 -17.58 22.96 13.45
CA THR A 4 -16.28 22.98 14.12
C THR A 4 -15.47 21.76 13.70
N ILE A 5 -14.19 21.94 13.36
CA ILE A 5 -13.27 20.85 13.02
C ILE A 5 -12.21 20.75 14.12
N VAL A 6 -12.16 19.62 14.81
CA VAL A 6 -11.14 19.31 15.82
C VAL A 6 -10.13 18.36 15.19
N ALA A 7 -8.97 18.89 14.78
CA ALA A 7 -7.99 18.15 13.98
C ALA A 7 -6.71 17.82 14.75
N ARG A 8 -6.04 16.74 14.34
CA ARG A 8 -4.66 16.44 14.75
C ARG A 8 -3.66 17.28 13.92
N PRO A 9 -2.44 17.53 14.40
CA PRO A 9 -1.37 18.07 13.57
C PRO A 9 -1.09 17.15 12.36
N ALA A 10 -0.70 17.74 11.23
CA ALA A 10 -0.29 16.99 10.04
C ALA A 10 1.24 16.90 9.99
N GLY A 11 1.79 15.67 10.05
CA GLY A 11 3.23 15.46 10.01
C GLY A 11 3.95 16.09 11.22
N ARG A 12 5.22 16.46 11.02
CA ARG A 12 6.13 16.99 12.05
C ARG A 12 6.81 18.30 11.62
N PRO A 13 6.05 19.35 11.28
CA PRO A 13 6.61 20.62 10.83
C PRO A 13 7.43 21.28 11.93
N GLY A 14 8.62 21.78 11.58
CA GLY A 14 9.53 22.47 12.52
C GLY A 14 10.44 21.53 13.32
N GLU A 15 10.30 20.22 13.18
CA GLU A 15 11.23 19.25 13.76
C GLU A 15 12.42 19.03 12.81
N SER A 16 13.63 19.30 13.27
CA SER A 16 14.88 19.20 12.51
C SER A 16 15.12 17.81 11.90
N GLY A 17 14.74 16.76 12.63
CA GLY A 17 14.88 15.35 12.20
C GLY A 17 13.84 14.88 11.19
N ALA A 18 12.81 15.68 10.89
CA ALA A 18 11.71 15.29 10.01
C ALA A 18 11.99 15.67 8.53
N LEU A 19 12.77 14.84 7.82
CA LEU A 19 13.16 15.14 6.43
C LEU A 19 12.00 15.04 5.43
N PHE A 20 11.01 14.19 5.69
CA PHE A 20 9.82 14.04 4.85
C PHE A 20 8.61 14.67 5.52
N SER A 21 8.38 14.33 6.78
CA SER A 21 7.16 14.64 7.50
C SER A 21 7.06 16.10 7.94
N ALA A 22 8.14 16.88 7.87
CA ALA A 22 8.07 18.33 8.07
C ALA A 22 7.34 19.06 6.94
N ARG A 23 7.41 18.52 5.71
CA ARG A 23 6.78 19.10 4.52
C ARG A 23 5.51 18.36 4.10
N TYR A 24 5.52 17.04 4.22
CA TYR A 24 4.44 16.19 3.75
C TYR A 24 3.79 15.48 4.93
N GLY A 25 2.53 15.81 5.20
CA GLY A 25 1.76 15.22 6.29
C GLY A 25 0.29 15.08 5.93
N GLN A 26 -0.38 14.16 6.60
CA GLN A 26 -1.84 14.03 6.55
C GLN A 26 -2.40 14.30 7.94
N THR A 27 -3.60 14.86 8.00
CA THR A 27 -4.34 15.07 9.25
C THR A 27 -5.71 14.41 9.17
N THR A 28 -6.23 14.03 10.33
CA THR A 28 -7.62 13.67 10.51
C THR A 28 -8.27 14.66 11.46
N GLY A 29 -9.57 14.90 11.26
CA GLY A 29 -10.33 15.77 12.14
C GLY A 29 -11.74 15.27 12.37
N LEU A 30 -12.26 15.54 13.57
CA LEU A 30 -13.65 15.36 13.91
C LEU A 30 -14.44 16.60 13.49
N CYS A 31 -15.43 16.41 12.63
CA CYS A 31 -16.33 17.48 12.19
C CYS A 31 -17.60 17.46 13.05
N LEU A 32 -17.80 18.51 13.85
CA LEU A 32 -18.97 18.70 14.71
C LEU A 32 -19.93 19.69 14.05
N PHE A 33 -21.16 19.24 13.81
CA PHE A 33 -22.21 20.03 13.16
C PHE A 33 -23.27 20.43 14.20
N ASP A 34 -23.30 21.70 14.59
CA ASP A 34 -24.36 22.30 15.40
C ASP A 34 -25.30 23.11 14.51
N LYS A 35 -26.48 22.54 14.24
CA LYS A 35 -27.57 23.15 13.46
C LYS A 35 -27.09 23.82 12.16
N VAL A 36 -26.18 23.16 11.45
CA VAL A 36 -25.63 23.65 10.18
C VAL A 36 -26.73 23.70 9.12
N PHE A 37 -27.02 24.88 8.60
CA PHE A 37 -27.91 25.03 7.45
C PHE A 37 -27.21 24.57 6.16
N VAL A 38 -27.83 23.62 5.45
CA VAL A 38 -27.36 23.13 4.14
C VAL A 38 -28.34 23.61 3.06
N PRO A 39 -27.93 24.50 2.15
CA PRO A 39 -28.78 24.94 1.04
C PRO A 39 -29.17 23.76 0.14
N TRP A 40 -30.40 23.73 -0.38
CA TRP A 40 -30.92 22.64 -1.22
C TRP A 40 -30.03 22.26 -2.41
N LYS A 41 -29.31 23.23 -3.01
CA LYS A 41 -28.34 22.97 -4.08
C LYS A 41 -27.14 22.09 -3.67
N HIS A 42 -26.93 21.87 -2.37
CA HIS A 42 -25.89 21.01 -1.80
C HIS A 42 -26.48 19.77 -1.11
N VAL A 43 -27.77 19.51 -1.28
CA VAL A 43 -28.44 18.31 -0.77
C VAL A 43 -28.55 17.31 -1.92
N PHE A 44 -27.92 16.14 -1.75
CA PHE A 44 -27.91 15.09 -2.78
C PHE A 44 -28.81 13.90 -2.44
N LEU A 45 -29.08 13.68 -1.15
CA LEU A 45 -29.96 12.64 -0.60
C LEU A 45 -30.62 13.18 0.68
N CYS A 46 -31.94 13.04 0.83
CA CYS A 46 -32.72 13.61 1.93
C CYS A 46 -33.90 12.70 2.36
N GLY A 47 -33.56 11.48 2.82
CA GLY A 47 -34.53 10.53 3.37
C GLY A 47 -34.63 9.22 2.59
N GLU A 48 -34.03 9.14 1.41
CA GLU A 48 -34.02 7.95 0.55
C GLU A 48 -32.96 6.92 0.99
N TRP A 49 -33.12 6.42 2.22
CA TRP A 49 -32.17 5.52 2.89
C TRP A 49 -31.90 4.23 2.10
N MET A 50 -32.81 3.81 1.21
CA MET A 50 -32.63 2.64 0.35
C MET A 50 -31.40 2.72 -0.56
N HIS A 51 -30.91 3.93 -0.86
CA HIS A 51 -29.75 4.13 -1.74
C HIS A 51 -28.40 4.11 -0.99
N VAL A 52 -28.41 4.10 0.35
CA VAL A 52 -27.19 4.21 1.17
C VAL A 52 -26.25 3.03 0.97
N ASP A 53 -26.79 1.81 0.82
CA ASP A 53 -25.97 0.60 0.63
C ASP A 53 -25.13 0.68 -0.66
N HIS A 54 -25.77 1.05 -1.77
CA HIS A 54 -25.08 1.24 -3.04
C HIS A 54 -24.05 2.38 -2.93
N LEU A 55 -24.46 3.55 -2.43
CA LEU A 55 -23.57 4.72 -2.32
C LEU A 55 -22.30 4.41 -1.50
N THR A 56 -22.47 3.80 -0.33
CA THR A 56 -21.35 3.50 0.57
C THR A 56 -20.41 2.44 0.00
N LYS A 57 -20.94 1.40 -0.66
CA LYS A 57 -20.13 0.37 -1.33
C LYS A 57 -19.40 0.91 -2.55
N SER A 58 -20.06 1.76 -3.34
CA SER A 58 -19.45 2.41 -4.50
C SER A 58 -18.30 3.32 -4.07
N TYR A 59 -18.53 4.20 -3.08
CA TYR A 59 -17.48 5.02 -2.48
C TYR A 59 -16.33 4.17 -1.93
N ALA A 60 -16.63 3.15 -1.12
CA ALA A 60 -15.61 2.31 -0.50
C ALA A 60 -14.75 1.59 -1.55
N THR A 61 -15.35 1.13 -2.65
CA THR A 61 -14.61 0.46 -3.73
C THR A 61 -13.64 1.43 -4.42
N HIS A 62 -14.11 2.63 -4.79
CA HIS A 62 -13.24 3.67 -5.34
C HIS A 62 -12.12 4.06 -4.37
N HIS A 63 -12.45 4.26 -3.10
CA HIS A 63 -11.47 4.67 -2.10
C HIS A 63 -10.42 3.59 -1.87
N ARG A 64 -10.83 2.32 -1.71
CA ARG A 64 -9.93 1.16 -1.60
C ARG A 64 -9.02 1.04 -2.81
N HIS A 65 -9.54 1.25 -4.02
CA HIS A 65 -8.75 1.30 -5.25
C HIS A 65 -7.68 2.41 -5.20
N THR A 66 -8.04 3.64 -4.84
CA THR A 66 -7.07 4.74 -4.77
C THR A 66 -6.02 4.57 -3.66
N CYS A 67 -6.39 3.93 -2.54
CA CYS A 67 -5.46 3.61 -1.46
C CYS A 67 -4.32 2.71 -1.93
N ILE A 68 -4.57 1.80 -2.88
CA ILE A 68 -3.56 0.90 -3.42
C ILE A 68 -2.43 1.71 -4.06
N GLY A 69 -2.77 2.60 -5.00
CA GLY A 69 -1.77 3.43 -5.70
C GLY A 69 -1.02 4.36 -4.76
N ALA A 70 -1.73 5.03 -3.84
CA ALA A 70 -1.09 5.93 -2.87
C ALA A 70 -0.10 5.21 -1.94
N ARG A 71 -0.32 3.93 -1.62
CA ARG A 71 0.62 3.15 -0.80
C ARG A 71 1.68 2.41 -1.59
N ALA A 72 1.48 2.19 -2.89
CA ALA A 72 2.55 1.74 -3.76
C ALA A 72 3.67 2.78 -3.79
N GLY A 73 3.31 4.06 -3.96
CA GLY A 73 4.28 5.17 -3.88
C GLY A 73 4.97 5.28 -2.52
N PHE A 74 4.29 4.96 -1.41
CA PHE A 74 4.97 4.85 -0.10
C PHE A 74 5.97 3.68 -0.07
N GLY A 75 5.59 2.53 -0.65
CA GLY A 75 6.50 1.40 -0.87
C GLY A 75 7.74 1.78 -1.68
N ASP A 76 7.59 2.60 -2.72
CA ASP A 76 8.72 3.09 -3.52
C ASP A 76 9.69 3.94 -2.71
N LEU A 77 9.19 4.75 -1.76
CA LEU A 77 10.05 5.50 -0.83
C LEU A 77 10.88 4.54 0.03
N LEU A 78 10.27 3.45 0.53
CA LEU A 78 10.97 2.45 1.34
C LEU A 78 12.02 1.67 0.51
N ILE A 79 11.67 1.28 -0.72
CA ILE A 79 12.57 0.58 -1.65
C ILE A 79 13.76 1.48 -1.99
N GLY A 80 13.50 2.73 -2.39
CA GLY A 80 14.53 3.69 -2.73
C GLY A 80 15.46 4.00 -1.56
N ALA A 81 14.89 4.25 -0.38
CA ALA A 81 15.70 4.53 0.81
C ALA A 81 16.50 3.30 1.27
N GLY A 82 15.92 2.10 1.20
CA GLY A 82 16.64 0.86 1.48
C GLY A 82 17.83 0.63 0.54
N ALA A 83 17.65 0.86 -0.76
CA ALA A 83 18.74 0.77 -1.73
C ALA A 83 19.86 1.79 -1.44
N LEU A 84 19.49 3.04 -1.12
CA LEU A 84 20.43 4.08 -0.71
C LEU A 84 21.19 3.71 0.58
N MET A 85 20.54 3.08 1.55
CA MET A 85 21.21 2.63 2.79
C MET A 85 22.18 1.49 2.53
N ILE A 86 21.81 0.51 1.71
CA ILE A 86 22.71 -0.58 1.31
C ILE A 86 23.99 0.02 0.72
N GLU A 87 23.85 0.95 -0.22
CA GLU A 87 24.98 1.61 -0.87
C GLU A 87 25.82 2.43 0.12
N ALA A 88 25.17 3.25 0.95
CA ALA A 88 25.86 4.11 1.93
C ALA A 88 26.60 3.29 3.00
N ASN A 89 26.15 2.06 3.27
CA ASN A 89 26.82 1.11 4.15
C ASN A 89 27.99 0.37 3.46
N GLY A 90 28.28 0.65 2.19
CA GLY A 90 29.36 0.00 1.44
C GLY A 90 29.02 -1.42 0.98
N LEU A 91 27.73 -1.76 0.96
CA LEU A 91 27.22 -3.07 0.55
C LEU A 91 26.61 -2.98 -0.85
N SER A 92 26.31 -4.13 -1.45
CA SER A 92 25.68 -4.18 -2.76
C SER A 92 24.66 -5.32 -2.82
N MET A 93 23.52 -5.08 -3.50
CA MET A 93 22.57 -6.14 -3.81
C MET A 93 23.17 -7.25 -4.70
N THR A 94 24.22 -6.96 -5.48
CA THR A 94 24.89 -8.01 -6.27
C THR A 94 25.81 -8.89 -5.42
N GLY A 95 26.46 -8.31 -4.40
CA GLY A 95 27.41 -9.00 -3.53
C GLY A 95 26.79 -9.61 -2.26
N ASN A 96 25.65 -9.08 -1.80
CA ASN A 96 24.99 -9.46 -0.56
C ASN A 96 23.62 -10.07 -0.86
N VAL A 97 23.60 -11.40 -1.08
CA VAL A 97 22.41 -12.16 -1.48
C VAL A 97 21.25 -11.98 -0.52
N ASN A 98 21.50 -11.98 0.79
CA ASN A 98 20.45 -11.77 1.80
C ASN A 98 19.77 -10.39 1.69
N LEU A 99 20.52 -9.34 1.37
CA LEU A 99 19.98 -7.99 1.19
C LEU A 99 19.17 -7.90 -0.11
N ARG A 100 19.67 -8.51 -1.18
CA ARG A 100 18.93 -8.62 -2.45
C ARG A 100 17.61 -9.35 -2.26
N ASP A 101 17.64 -10.50 -1.61
CA ASP A 101 16.43 -11.31 -1.41
C ASP A 101 15.42 -10.56 -0.54
N THR A 102 15.89 -9.84 0.50
CA THR A 102 15.04 -8.96 1.32
C THR A 102 14.44 -7.80 0.49
N MET A 103 15.22 -7.16 -0.38
CA MET A 103 14.73 -6.13 -1.30
C MET A 103 13.70 -6.67 -2.29
N VAL A 104 13.94 -7.87 -2.84
CA VAL A 104 12.99 -8.55 -3.73
C VAL A 104 11.67 -8.84 -3.02
N GLU A 105 11.72 -9.26 -1.75
CA GLU A 105 10.51 -9.45 -0.95
C GLU A 105 9.75 -8.14 -0.74
N LEU A 106 10.44 -7.02 -0.49
CA LEU A 106 9.80 -5.70 -0.36
C LEU A 106 9.13 -5.28 -1.67
N ILE A 107 9.86 -5.38 -2.79
CA ILE A 107 9.34 -5.08 -4.14
C ILE A 107 8.12 -5.96 -4.45
N LYS A 108 8.19 -7.26 -4.17
CA LYS A 108 7.08 -8.19 -4.40
C LYS A 108 5.82 -7.79 -3.64
N VAL A 109 5.96 -7.35 -2.37
CA VAL A 109 4.81 -6.88 -1.59
C VAL A 109 4.21 -5.63 -2.23
N VAL A 110 5.04 -4.63 -2.55
CA VAL A 110 4.62 -3.35 -3.13
C VAL A 110 3.93 -3.54 -4.48
N GLU A 111 4.60 -4.22 -5.41
CA GLU A 111 4.08 -4.50 -6.75
C GLU A 111 2.90 -5.47 -6.72
N GLY A 112 2.86 -6.39 -5.76
CA GLY A 112 1.79 -7.37 -5.62
C GLY A 112 0.43 -6.74 -5.36
N PHE A 113 0.35 -5.79 -4.43
CA PHE A 113 -0.90 -5.05 -4.23
C PHE A 113 -1.13 -4.00 -5.32
N TYR A 114 -0.08 -3.37 -5.87
CA TYR A 114 -0.22 -2.39 -6.95
C TYR A 114 -0.83 -3.00 -8.21
N ALA A 115 -0.41 -4.22 -8.58
CA ALA A 115 -0.99 -4.98 -9.67
C ALA A 115 -2.50 -5.22 -9.49
N CYS A 116 -2.98 -5.37 -8.25
CA CYS A 116 -4.43 -5.46 -7.99
C CYS A 116 -5.15 -4.14 -8.28
N GLY A 117 -4.52 -2.99 -8.04
CA GLY A 117 -5.06 -1.68 -8.42
C GLY A 117 -5.17 -1.53 -9.94
N VAL A 118 -4.12 -1.94 -10.67
CA VAL A 118 -4.13 -1.97 -12.13
C VAL A 118 -5.25 -2.89 -12.64
N ALA A 119 -5.36 -4.11 -12.10
CA ALA A 119 -6.44 -5.03 -12.46
C ALA A 119 -7.83 -4.45 -12.16
N ALA A 120 -8.01 -3.79 -11.01
CA ALA A 120 -9.27 -3.13 -10.68
C ALA A 120 -9.64 -2.01 -11.67
N SER A 121 -8.64 -1.28 -12.18
CA SER A 121 -8.85 -0.28 -13.24
C SER A 121 -9.17 -0.92 -14.59
N VAL A 122 -8.41 -1.93 -15.00
CA VAL A 122 -8.53 -2.59 -16.32
C VAL A 122 -9.86 -3.34 -16.45
N TYR A 123 -10.31 -4.00 -15.39
CA TYR A 123 -11.56 -4.76 -15.36
C TYR A 123 -12.74 -3.95 -14.83
N GLY A 124 -12.60 -2.63 -14.71
CA GLY A 124 -13.69 -1.75 -14.30
C GLY A 124 -14.86 -1.77 -15.29
N THR A 125 -16.06 -1.46 -14.79
CA THR A 125 -17.30 -1.47 -15.57
C THR A 125 -17.90 -0.08 -15.65
N GLU A 126 -18.43 0.30 -16.80
CA GLU A 126 -19.20 1.54 -16.95
C GLU A 126 -20.52 1.44 -16.18
N GLU A 127 -20.85 2.52 -15.47
CA GLU A 127 -22.10 2.69 -14.75
C GLU A 127 -23.08 3.51 -15.59
N SER A 128 -24.37 3.39 -15.28
CA SER A 128 -25.45 4.10 -16.00
C SER A 128 -25.29 5.64 -16.03
N ALA A 129 -24.56 6.22 -15.07
CA ALA A 129 -24.27 7.65 -15.01
C ALA A 129 -23.05 8.07 -15.87
N GLY A 130 -22.43 7.13 -16.59
CA GLY A 130 -21.30 7.39 -17.49
C GLY A 130 -19.92 7.39 -16.82
N ASN A 131 -19.86 7.18 -15.49
CA ASN A 131 -18.60 6.95 -14.78
C ASN A 131 -18.20 5.47 -14.82
N THR A 132 -16.93 5.17 -14.58
CA THR A 132 -16.43 3.79 -14.48
C THR A 132 -16.23 3.40 -13.02
N MET A 133 -16.78 2.25 -12.63
CA MET A 133 -16.59 1.63 -11.32
C MET A 133 -15.40 0.66 -11.37
N PRO A 134 -14.38 0.78 -10.49
CA PRO A 134 -13.30 -0.19 -10.41
C PRO A 134 -13.83 -1.58 -10.07
N GLU A 135 -13.18 -2.62 -10.59
CA GLU A 135 -13.56 -3.99 -10.30
C GLU A 135 -13.46 -4.24 -8.78
N PRO A 136 -14.58 -4.58 -8.11
CA PRO A 136 -14.65 -4.56 -6.66
C PRO A 136 -13.84 -5.68 -6.00
N VAL A 137 -13.71 -6.86 -6.61
CA VAL A 137 -12.90 -7.95 -6.04
C VAL A 137 -11.44 -7.52 -5.94
N TYR A 138 -10.85 -7.01 -7.03
CA TYR A 138 -9.44 -6.60 -7.07
C TYR A 138 -9.16 -5.37 -6.22
N ALA A 139 -10.07 -4.38 -6.18
CA ALA A 139 -9.95 -3.23 -5.30
C ALA A 139 -9.90 -3.64 -3.81
N ASN A 140 -10.72 -4.63 -3.41
CA ASN A 140 -10.72 -5.15 -2.05
C ASN A 140 -9.50 -6.03 -1.76
N ILE A 141 -9.09 -6.90 -2.69
CA ILE A 141 -7.90 -7.75 -2.53
C ILE A 141 -6.65 -6.89 -2.38
N GLY A 142 -6.43 -5.93 -3.28
CA GLY A 142 -5.24 -5.08 -3.23
C GLY A 142 -5.14 -4.29 -1.93
N LYS A 143 -6.24 -3.67 -1.49
CA LYS A 143 -6.26 -2.96 -0.20
C LYS A 143 -6.04 -3.91 0.99
N LEU A 144 -6.52 -5.15 0.92
CA LEU A 144 -6.36 -6.14 1.98
C LEU A 144 -4.92 -6.67 2.07
N LEU A 145 -4.29 -6.96 0.93
CA LEU A 145 -2.88 -7.34 0.85
C LEU A 145 -2.01 -6.25 1.50
N LEU A 146 -2.19 -5.01 1.06
CA LEU A 146 -1.55 -3.84 1.66
C LEU A 146 -1.80 -3.76 3.19
N ALA A 147 -3.05 -3.89 3.63
CA ALA A 147 -3.39 -3.76 5.06
C ALA A 147 -2.69 -4.80 5.93
N ASN A 148 -2.57 -6.03 5.42
CA ASN A 148 -1.94 -7.14 6.15
C ASN A 148 -0.41 -7.07 6.13
N GLN A 149 0.17 -6.43 5.11
CA GLN A 149 1.62 -6.46 4.86
C GLN A 149 2.33 -5.13 5.13
N ILE A 150 1.63 -4.09 5.56
CA ILE A 150 2.26 -2.78 5.85
C ILE A 150 3.41 -2.88 6.86
N TYR A 151 3.26 -3.69 7.91
CA TYR A 151 4.32 -3.87 8.91
C TYR A 151 5.48 -4.71 8.38
N ASP A 152 5.21 -5.64 7.46
CA ASP A 152 6.27 -6.36 6.74
C ASP A 152 7.06 -5.41 5.83
N MET A 153 6.40 -4.46 5.16
CA MET A 153 7.12 -3.44 4.38
C MET A 153 8.11 -2.66 5.25
N HIS A 154 7.68 -2.21 6.43
CA HIS A 154 8.56 -1.51 7.38
C HIS A 154 9.69 -2.43 7.84
N ARG A 155 9.37 -3.65 8.28
CA ARG A 155 10.37 -4.63 8.74
C ARG A 155 11.42 -4.93 7.67
N LEU A 156 11.02 -5.11 6.41
CA LEU A 156 11.93 -5.38 5.29
C LEU A 156 12.82 -4.16 5.02
N ALA A 157 12.25 -2.95 5.02
CA ALA A 157 13.01 -1.71 4.88
C ALA A 157 14.01 -1.50 6.03
N HIS A 158 13.62 -1.79 7.27
CA HIS A 158 14.52 -1.74 8.43
C HIS A 158 15.65 -2.75 8.32
N THR A 159 15.34 -3.97 7.86
CA THR A 159 16.31 -5.05 7.70
C THR A 159 17.44 -4.66 6.76
N VAL A 160 17.13 -4.02 5.63
CA VAL A 160 18.15 -3.59 4.65
C VAL A 160 18.89 -2.32 5.07
N SER A 161 18.33 -1.55 6.01
CA SER A 161 18.89 -0.27 6.46
C SER A 161 19.87 -0.42 7.63
N GLY A 162 19.62 -1.36 8.54
CA GLY A 162 20.41 -1.58 9.75
C GLY A 162 20.03 -0.64 10.90
N GLY A 163 20.69 -0.81 12.05
CA GLY A 163 20.31 -0.16 13.31
C GLY A 163 20.53 1.36 13.37
N LEU A 164 21.28 1.94 12.43
CA LEU A 164 21.55 3.38 12.43
C LEU A 164 20.27 4.22 12.36
N ILE A 165 19.19 3.68 11.78
CA ILE A 165 17.88 4.35 11.71
C ILE A 165 17.25 4.64 13.07
N VAL A 166 17.73 4.03 14.17
CA VAL A 166 17.24 4.31 15.53
C VAL A 166 18.33 4.79 16.48
N THR A 167 19.61 4.71 16.09
CA THR A 167 20.74 5.07 16.95
C THR A 167 21.51 6.29 16.46
N LEU A 168 21.19 6.83 15.29
CA LEU A 168 21.82 8.05 14.78
C LEU A 168 21.50 9.23 15.71
N PRO A 169 22.50 10.03 16.12
CA PRO A 169 22.26 11.26 16.87
C PRO A 169 21.34 12.24 16.13
N LEU A 170 20.76 13.16 16.88
CA LEU A 170 19.83 14.14 16.33
C LEU A 170 20.59 15.13 15.42
N PRO A 171 19.92 15.78 14.45
CA PRO A 171 20.57 16.73 13.55
C PRO A 171 21.32 17.87 14.27
N GLU A 172 20.91 18.22 15.49
CA GLU A 172 21.58 19.21 16.32
C GLU A 172 23.01 18.80 16.68
N ASP A 173 23.26 17.50 16.85
CA ASP A 173 24.58 16.97 17.22
C ASP A 173 25.57 16.99 16.05
N ASP A 174 25.09 17.01 14.80
CA ASP A 174 25.94 17.07 13.60
C ASP A 174 26.75 18.38 13.51
N HIS A 175 26.22 19.45 14.12
CA HIS A 175 26.83 20.78 14.11
C HIS A 175 27.62 21.08 15.39
N ASN A 176 27.70 20.14 16.32
CA ASN A 176 28.48 20.32 17.53
C ASN A 176 29.99 20.30 17.19
N PRO A 177 30.75 21.39 17.44
CA PRO A 177 32.17 21.45 17.08
C PRO A 177 33.03 20.47 17.90
N GLU A 178 32.56 20.01 19.06
CA GLU A 178 33.28 19.06 19.91
C GLU A 178 33.13 17.61 19.44
N THR A 179 31.94 17.22 18.95
CA THR A 179 31.62 15.81 18.63
C THR A 179 31.41 15.55 17.14
N GLY A 180 31.08 16.58 16.34
CA GLY A 180 30.76 16.45 14.91
C GLY A 180 31.85 15.76 14.09
N PRO A 181 33.14 16.18 14.18
CA PRO A 181 34.24 15.51 13.47
C PRO A 181 34.38 14.03 13.82
N ASP A 182 34.23 13.68 15.10
CA ASP A 182 34.32 12.30 15.58
C ASP A 182 33.11 11.47 15.12
N LEU A 183 31.90 12.03 15.17
CA LEU A 183 30.69 11.40 14.65
C LEU A 183 30.83 11.11 13.15
N ALA A 184 31.28 12.10 12.37
CA ALA A 184 31.51 11.91 10.93
C ALA A 184 32.54 10.82 10.65
N LEU A 185 33.60 10.72 11.46
CA LEU A 185 34.62 9.69 11.33
C LEU A 185 34.10 8.28 11.67
N VAL A 186 33.40 8.11 12.80
CA VAL A 186 32.98 6.78 13.30
C VAL A 186 31.68 6.28 12.67
N LEU A 187 30.83 7.18 12.17
CA LEU A 187 29.56 6.86 11.53
C LEU A 187 29.61 6.97 10.00
N GLN A 188 30.78 7.18 9.39
CA GLN A 188 30.93 6.97 7.96
C GLN A 188 30.77 5.48 7.63
N GLY A 189 30.18 5.18 6.47
CA GLY A 189 30.09 3.83 5.91
C GLY A 189 31.06 3.68 4.75
N ARG A 190 30.52 3.73 3.53
CA ARG A 190 31.29 3.67 2.29
C ARG A 190 32.19 4.92 2.14
N PRO A 191 33.49 4.80 1.77
CA PRO A 191 34.42 5.94 1.75
C PRO A 191 34.05 7.10 0.82
N ASP A 192 33.39 6.82 -0.30
CA ASP A 192 32.93 7.80 -1.30
C ASP A 192 31.49 8.29 -1.04
N VAL A 193 30.87 7.89 0.07
CA VAL A 193 29.62 8.44 0.56
C VAL A 193 29.90 9.23 1.83
N SER A 194 29.51 10.51 1.83
CA SER A 194 29.71 11.37 3.01
C SER A 194 28.83 10.91 4.17
N TYR A 195 29.28 11.21 5.39
CA TYR A 195 28.50 10.95 6.60
C TYR A 195 27.11 11.60 6.53
N GLU A 196 27.05 12.87 6.11
CA GLU A 196 25.81 13.65 6.03
C GLU A 196 24.81 12.99 5.08
N ARG A 197 25.30 12.43 3.96
CA ARG A 197 24.45 11.71 3.02
C ARG A 197 23.91 10.42 3.63
N ARG A 198 24.75 9.62 4.30
CA ARG A 198 24.32 8.39 4.99
C ARG A 198 23.32 8.70 6.11
N ALA A 199 23.62 9.71 6.93
CA ALA A 199 22.77 10.20 8.01
C ALA A 199 21.41 10.67 7.48
N SER A 200 21.39 11.41 6.37
CA SER A 200 20.14 11.88 5.75
C SER A 200 19.24 10.72 5.31
N VAL A 201 19.80 9.66 4.73
CA VAL A 201 18.99 8.50 4.34
C VAL A 201 18.48 7.76 5.57
N ALA A 202 19.31 7.59 6.60
CA ALA A 202 18.89 6.96 7.85
C ALA A 202 17.74 7.73 8.54
N ARG A 203 17.85 9.07 8.66
CA ARG A 203 16.79 9.94 9.20
C ARG A 203 15.53 9.93 8.35
N PHE A 204 15.67 9.85 7.01
CA PHE A 204 14.50 9.73 6.14
C PHE A 204 13.71 8.45 6.43
N ILE A 205 14.39 7.32 6.59
CA ILE A 205 13.74 6.03 6.92
C ILE A 205 13.15 6.08 8.32
N GLU A 206 13.88 6.57 9.31
CA GLU A 206 13.38 6.79 10.67
C GLU A 206 12.08 7.61 10.63
N ASP A 207 12.10 8.76 9.96
CA ASP A 207 10.98 9.70 9.89
C ASP A 207 9.71 9.04 9.38
N ILE A 208 9.81 8.22 8.33
CA ILE A 208 8.65 7.58 7.72
C ILE A 208 8.27 6.22 8.32
N THR A 209 9.03 5.67 9.27
CA THR A 209 8.77 4.32 9.81
C THR A 209 8.82 4.16 11.33
N ALA A 210 9.48 5.05 12.06
CA ALA A 210 9.82 4.88 13.48
C ALA A 210 9.44 6.09 14.37
N THR A 211 8.70 7.07 13.83
CA THR A 211 8.25 8.27 14.56
C THR A 211 6.72 8.27 14.74
N ASP A 212 6.13 9.27 15.41
CA ASP A 212 4.65 9.40 15.44
C ASP A 212 4.07 9.46 14.03
N ALA A 213 4.71 10.20 13.11
CA ALA A 213 4.30 10.26 11.71
C ALA A 213 4.44 8.89 11.01
N GLY A 214 5.55 8.18 11.23
CA GLY A 214 5.77 6.83 10.70
C GLY A 214 4.77 5.79 11.21
N GLY A 215 4.51 5.78 12.52
CA GLY A 215 3.52 4.91 13.14
C GLY A 215 2.10 5.25 12.67
N TRP A 216 1.77 6.54 12.55
CA TRP A 216 0.51 6.98 11.98
C TRP A 216 0.33 6.47 10.54
N MET A 217 1.37 6.60 9.70
CA MET A 217 1.37 6.08 8.32
C MET A 217 1.06 4.58 8.25
N SER A 218 1.58 3.76 9.16
CA SER A 218 1.24 2.34 9.22
C SER A 218 -0.24 2.12 9.54
N VAL A 219 -0.75 2.78 10.59
CA VAL A 219 -2.13 2.58 11.06
C VAL A 219 -3.14 3.07 10.03
N ILE A 220 -2.91 4.22 9.39
CA ILE A 220 -3.80 4.71 8.32
C ILE A 220 -3.71 3.82 7.07
N SER A 221 -2.56 3.21 6.78
CA SER A 221 -2.44 2.24 5.67
C SER A 221 -3.26 0.99 5.94
N LEU A 222 -3.36 0.56 7.19
CA LEU A 222 -4.19 -0.56 7.59
C LEU A 222 -5.68 -0.21 7.48
N HIS A 223 -6.11 0.87 8.13
CA HIS A 223 -7.53 1.19 8.33
C HIS A 223 -8.14 2.21 7.35
N GLY A 224 -7.35 2.94 6.57
CA GLY A 224 -7.83 4.09 5.78
C GLY A 224 -8.89 3.75 4.73
N GLY A 225 -8.96 2.48 4.30
CA GLY A 225 -9.99 1.95 3.38
C GLY A 225 -11.08 1.12 4.05
N GLY A 226 -11.21 1.22 5.38
CA GLY A 226 -12.01 0.32 6.22
C GLY A 226 -11.17 -0.80 6.85
N SER A 227 -11.78 -1.56 7.77
CA SER A 227 -11.10 -2.68 8.44
C SER A 227 -10.81 -3.83 7.47
N PRO A 228 -9.76 -4.64 7.72
CA PRO A 228 -9.51 -5.89 7.00
C PRO A 228 -10.76 -6.78 6.87
N GLU A 229 -11.58 -6.86 7.92
CA GLU A 229 -12.82 -7.64 7.92
C GLU A 229 -13.87 -7.10 6.93
N ALA A 230 -13.98 -5.78 6.79
CA ALA A 230 -14.89 -5.19 5.81
C ALA A 230 -14.48 -5.56 4.37
N MET A 231 -13.17 -5.60 4.08
CA MET A 231 -12.67 -6.04 2.78
C MET A 231 -12.90 -7.53 2.55
N LYS A 232 -12.63 -8.39 3.54
CA LYS A 232 -12.92 -9.83 3.46
C LYS A 232 -14.40 -10.10 3.19
N SER A 233 -15.29 -9.35 3.83
CA SER A 233 -16.73 -9.43 3.61
C SER A 233 -17.11 -9.06 2.17
N GLU A 234 -16.55 -7.98 1.61
CA GLU A 234 -16.80 -7.62 0.20
C GLU A 234 -16.25 -8.65 -0.78
N ILE A 235 -15.04 -9.19 -0.53
CA ILE A 235 -14.46 -10.24 -1.38
C ILE A 235 -15.37 -11.45 -1.40
N HIS A 236 -15.81 -11.94 -0.22
CA HIS A 236 -16.71 -13.07 -0.13
C HIS A 236 -18.05 -12.79 -0.84
N ARG A 237 -18.58 -11.56 -0.73
CA ARG A 237 -19.85 -11.18 -1.37
C ARG A 237 -19.75 -11.10 -2.89
N ARG A 238 -18.62 -10.64 -3.42
CA ARG A 238 -18.45 -10.32 -4.85
C ARG A 238 -17.80 -11.44 -5.65
N TYR A 239 -16.98 -12.28 -5.03
CA TYR A 239 -16.27 -13.33 -5.74
C TYR A 239 -17.22 -14.48 -6.14
N PRO A 240 -17.22 -14.93 -7.41
CA PRO A 240 -18.17 -15.91 -7.91
C PRO A 240 -17.79 -17.35 -7.54
N ILE A 241 -17.82 -17.68 -6.23
CA ILE A 241 -17.55 -19.04 -5.72
C ILE A 241 -18.43 -20.09 -6.41
N PRO A 242 -19.75 -19.88 -6.64
CA PRO A 242 -20.58 -20.87 -7.33
C PRO A 242 -20.08 -21.23 -8.74
N GLU A 243 -19.47 -20.28 -9.46
CA GLU A 243 -18.89 -20.56 -10.78
C GLU A 243 -17.63 -21.42 -10.67
N ARG A 244 -16.78 -21.17 -9.67
CA ARG A 244 -15.59 -21.99 -9.39
C ARG A 244 -15.98 -23.41 -8.96
N ARG A 245 -17.08 -23.55 -8.22
CA ARG A 245 -17.68 -24.86 -7.89
C ARG A 245 -18.13 -25.59 -9.16
N LYS A 246 -18.94 -24.95 -10.01
CA LYS A 246 -19.42 -25.54 -11.27
C LYS A 246 -18.28 -25.97 -12.19
N LEU A 247 -17.18 -25.20 -12.22
CA LEU A 247 -15.98 -25.57 -12.98
C LEU A 247 -15.44 -26.94 -12.52
N VAL A 248 -15.31 -27.15 -11.21
CA VAL A 248 -14.80 -28.41 -10.65
C VAL A 248 -15.80 -29.56 -10.85
N GLU A 249 -17.09 -29.32 -10.62
CA GLU A 249 -18.15 -30.33 -10.84
C GLU A 249 -18.10 -30.88 -12.27
N ARG A 250 -17.99 -29.99 -13.28
CA ARG A 250 -17.86 -30.41 -14.69
C ARG A 250 -16.61 -31.26 -14.97
N LEU A 251 -15.49 -30.97 -14.31
CA LEU A 251 -14.26 -31.75 -14.48
C LEU A 251 -14.40 -33.14 -13.85
N ILE A 252 -15.08 -33.25 -12.71
CA ILE A 252 -15.38 -34.54 -12.07
C ILE A 252 -16.32 -35.36 -12.96
N GLU A 253 -17.41 -34.77 -13.45
CA GLU A 253 -18.38 -35.43 -14.33
C GLU A 253 -17.77 -35.93 -15.63
N ARG A 254 -16.80 -35.20 -16.20
CA ARG A 254 -16.07 -35.60 -17.40
C ARG A 254 -15.04 -36.71 -17.17
N GLY A 255 -14.85 -37.18 -15.94
CA GLY A 255 -13.90 -38.24 -15.65
C GLY A 255 -12.44 -37.82 -15.85
N VAL A 256 -12.06 -36.61 -15.43
CA VAL A 256 -10.64 -36.15 -15.50
C VAL A 256 -9.71 -37.06 -14.67
N ALA A 257 -10.25 -37.90 -13.78
CA ALA A 257 -9.53 -38.95 -13.07
C ALA A 257 -9.47 -40.31 -13.80
N SER A 258 -10.20 -40.52 -14.90
CA SER A 258 -10.42 -41.86 -15.49
C SER A 258 -9.93 -42.09 -16.93
N GLU A 259 -9.26 -41.14 -17.60
CA GLU A 259 -8.71 -41.42 -18.94
C GLU A 259 -7.27 -40.91 -19.15
N SER A 260 -6.31 -41.79 -18.88
CA SER A 260 -4.91 -41.66 -19.27
C SER A 260 -4.69 -42.07 -20.74
N SER A 261 -5.51 -41.61 -21.69
CA SER A 261 -5.37 -42.01 -23.10
C SER A 261 -5.33 -40.87 -24.12
N ASN A 262 -5.65 -39.61 -23.77
CA ASN A 262 -5.53 -38.51 -24.72
C ASN A 262 -4.80 -37.30 -24.11
N ARG A 263 -3.50 -37.20 -24.41
CA ARG A 263 -2.68 -36.02 -24.15
C ARG A 263 -3.23 -34.85 -24.97
N SER A 264 -3.89 -33.92 -24.30
CA SER A 264 -4.28 -32.61 -24.86
C SER A 264 -3.04 -31.79 -25.19
N THR A 265 -2.97 -31.22 -26.40
CA THR A 265 -1.90 -30.34 -26.92
C THR A 265 -2.15 -28.85 -26.61
N ALA A 266 -2.93 -28.52 -25.58
CA ALA A 266 -3.31 -27.14 -25.32
C ALA A 266 -2.13 -26.26 -24.83
N GLN A 267 -1.78 -25.26 -25.63
CA GLN A 267 -0.89 -24.16 -25.26
C GLN A 267 -1.69 -23.06 -24.52
N GLN A 268 -1.33 -22.88 -23.24
CA GLN A 268 -1.54 -21.76 -22.31
C GLN A 268 -2.96 -21.26 -21.92
N PRO A 269 -3.13 -20.75 -20.68
CA PRO A 269 -4.43 -20.47 -20.05
C PRO A 269 -4.88 -19.01 -20.29
N GLY A 270 -6.15 -18.85 -20.65
CA GLY A 270 -6.78 -17.55 -20.90
C GLY A 270 -7.99 -17.61 -21.84
N GLN A 271 -8.14 -18.71 -22.59
CA GLN A 271 -9.29 -18.99 -23.44
C GLN A 271 -9.87 -20.39 -23.19
N CYS A 272 -10.19 -20.72 -21.95
CA CYS A 272 -11.17 -21.79 -21.74
C CYS A 272 -12.57 -21.18 -21.95
N CYS A 273 -12.89 -20.92 -23.22
CA CYS A 273 -14.27 -20.74 -23.64
C CYS A 273 -15.08 -21.98 -23.22
N ASP A 274 -16.30 -21.72 -22.82
CA ASP A 274 -17.26 -22.62 -22.18
C ASP A 274 -17.58 -23.85 -23.05
N THR A 275 -17.27 -23.77 -24.34
CA THR A 275 -17.49 -24.77 -25.38
C THR A 275 -16.25 -25.57 -25.79
N GLY A 276 -15.04 -25.22 -25.31
CA GLY A 276 -13.78 -25.77 -25.82
C GLY A 276 -13.48 -25.28 -27.25
N CYS A 277 -12.20 -25.22 -27.63
CA CYS A 277 -11.79 -24.72 -28.94
C CYS A 277 -12.44 -25.55 -30.07
N THR A 278 -13.47 -25.02 -30.72
CA THR A 278 -14.02 -25.57 -31.96
C THR A 278 -13.13 -25.13 -33.12
N LYS A 279 -12.55 -26.08 -33.84
CA LYS A 279 -11.89 -25.84 -35.12
C LYS A 279 -12.98 -25.65 -36.18
N GLU A 280 -12.98 -24.51 -36.87
CA GLU A 280 -13.45 -24.44 -38.26
C GLU A 280 -12.42 -25.11 -39.18
#